data_AF-A0AAU4CQ37-F1
#
_entry.id   AF-A0AAU4CQ37-F1
#
_cell.length_a   1.000
_cell.length_b   1.000
_cell.length_c   1.000
_cell.angle_alpha   90.00
_cell.angle_beta   90.00
_cell.angle_gamma   90.00
#
_symmetry.space_group_name_H-M   'P 1'
#
loop_
_entity.id
_entity.type
_entity.pdbx_description
1 polymer ?
#
loop_
_entity_poly.entity_id
_entity_poly.type
_entity_poly.pdbx_seq_one_letter_code
_entity_poly.pdbx_strand_id
1 'polypeptide(L)'
;MRPNALGRTIAGLVAIAGLAAGSVATAGTSFAATATTAQTAAVAQPAAVAATQNFGLTAAEARNVQRFLADHWGYTGGIDGQLGTNSWKAFQRCLATYWGYTDAIDGDPGPNTIKALQRLLKDSYGYTGAIDGIAGSGTRAAFKRFAA
;
A
#
# COMPACT_ATOMS: atom_id res chain seq x y z
N MET A 1 38.98 -6.81 16.54
CA MET A 1 39.77 -5.57 16.38
C MET A 1 39.55 -5.07 14.96
N ARG A 2 39.16 -3.79 14.79
CA ARG A 2 38.98 -3.12 13.49
C ARG A 2 40.36 -2.83 12.86
N PRO A 3 40.44 -2.54 11.55
CA PRO A 3 40.40 -1.12 11.16
C PRO A 3 39.62 -0.80 9.85
N ASN A 4 39.12 0.44 9.80
CA ASN A 4 38.66 1.16 8.60
C ASN A 4 39.82 2.01 8.03
N ALA A 5 39.83 2.28 6.72
CA ALA A 5 40.46 3.46 6.09
C ALA A 5 39.74 3.74 4.75
N LEU A 6 38.97 4.82 4.57
CA LEU A 6 39.36 6.22 4.25
C LEU A 6 40.25 6.37 3.01
N GLY A 7 39.64 6.77 1.89
CA GLY A 7 40.30 7.32 0.71
C GLY A 7 39.68 8.67 0.33
N ARG A 8 40.46 9.74 0.44
CA ARG A 8 40.18 11.12 0.01
C ARG A 8 41.08 11.45 -1.19
N THR A 9 40.58 12.10 -2.24
CA THR A 9 41.36 12.95 -3.20
C THR A 9 40.33 13.77 -4.01
N ILE A 10 40.11 15.09 -3.85
CA ILE A 10 40.87 16.33 -4.11
C ILE A 10 41.01 16.73 -5.61
N ALA A 11 40.19 17.74 -5.97
CA ALA A 11 40.43 18.98 -6.75
C ALA A 11 40.87 19.03 -8.23
N GLY A 12 40.33 20.05 -8.95
CA GLY A 12 40.93 20.70 -10.12
C GLY A 12 39.95 21.59 -10.92
N LEU A 13 39.91 22.92 -10.68
CA LEU A 13 40.31 24.04 -11.57
C LEU A 13 39.31 24.38 -12.72
N VAL A 14 38.46 25.40 -12.60
CA VAL A 14 38.62 26.87 -12.87
C VAL A 14 38.89 27.24 -14.33
N ALA A 15 37.94 27.99 -14.93
CA ALA A 15 38.19 29.04 -15.92
C ALA A 15 37.09 30.13 -15.83
N ILE A 16 37.51 31.37 -15.96
CA ILE A 16 36.83 32.65 -15.65
C ILE A 16 36.77 33.49 -16.93
N ALA A 17 35.66 34.22 -17.16
CA ALA A 17 35.63 35.65 -17.58
C ALA A 17 34.24 36.10 -18.05
N GLY A 18 33.82 37.29 -17.64
CA GLY A 18 32.71 38.03 -18.25
C GLY A 18 31.94 38.95 -17.30
N LEU A 19 32.57 40.04 -16.82
CA LEU A 19 31.90 41.14 -16.13
C LEU A 19 31.18 42.07 -17.12
N ALA A 20 29.94 42.49 -16.80
CA ALA A 20 29.46 43.86 -17.08
C ALA A 20 28.16 44.19 -16.32
N ALA A 21 28.26 45.23 -15.48
CA ALA A 21 27.26 46.24 -15.09
C ALA A 21 25.95 45.83 -14.37
N GLY A 22 25.71 46.47 -13.21
CA GLY A 22 24.36 46.81 -12.74
C GLY A 22 24.02 46.41 -11.31
N SER A 23 23.95 47.40 -10.42
CA SER A 23 23.83 47.33 -8.96
C SER A 23 22.50 46.84 -8.38
N VAL A 24 22.64 46.04 -7.30
CA VAL A 24 21.93 46.01 -6.01
C VAL A 24 20.40 45.80 -5.95
N ALA A 25 20.00 44.63 -5.44
CA ALA A 25 18.84 44.46 -4.59
C ALA A 25 19.04 43.23 -3.69
N THR A 26 18.65 43.39 -2.44
CA THR A 26 18.92 42.58 -1.25
C THR A 26 18.27 41.19 -1.23
N ALA A 27 18.91 40.28 -0.48
CA ALA A 27 18.50 38.93 -0.04
C ALA A 27 16.98 38.75 0.23
N GLY A 28 16.36 37.58 0.05
CA GLY A 28 16.89 36.22 -0.08
C GLY A 28 16.01 35.35 -0.99
N THR A 29 16.61 34.24 -1.40
CA THR A 29 16.46 33.54 -2.67
C THR A 29 15.26 32.61 -2.76
N SER A 30 14.44 32.84 -3.78
CA SER A 30 13.58 31.86 -4.43
C SER A 30 14.42 30.67 -4.91
N PHE A 31 13.92 29.47 -4.65
CA PHE A 31 14.47 28.18 -5.02
C PHE A 31 14.46 28.01 -6.56
N ALA A 32 15.63 27.79 -7.15
CA ALA A 32 15.79 27.38 -8.53
C ALA A 32 15.37 25.90 -8.68
N ALA A 33 14.49 25.63 -9.64
CA ALA A 33 14.00 24.30 -9.97
C ALA A 33 15.15 23.39 -10.41
N THR A 34 15.45 22.37 -9.60
CA THR A 34 16.24 21.22 -10.03
C THR A 34 15.29 20.24 -10.73
N ALA A 35 15.59 19.95 -11.99
CA ALA A 35 14.93 18.89 -12.73
C ALA A 35 15.13 17.57 -11.97
N THR A 36 14.06 17.09 -11.34
CA THR A 36 14.02 15.74 -10.77
C THR A 36 14.11 14.77 -11.92
N THR A 37 15.29 14.19 -12.09
CA THR A 37 15.43 12.89 -12.73
C THR A 37 14.55 11.95 -11.90
N ALA A 38 13.40 11.56 -12.46
CA ALA A 38 12.53 10.55 -11.91
C ALA A 38 13.29 9.23 -11.93
N GLN A 39 14.15 9.04 -10.93
CA GLN A 39 14.73 7.77 -10.61
C GLN A 39 13.56 6.93 -10.09
N THR A 40 13.00 6.12 -10.99
CA THR A 40 12.09 5.03 -10.66
C THR A 40 12.87 4.04 -9.78
N ALA A 41 13.08 4.43 -8.52
CA ALA A 41 13.38 3.50 -7.47
C ALA A 41 12.13 2.64 -7.35
N ALA A 42 12.19 1.46 -7.95
CA ALA A 42 11.34 0.35 -7.55
C ALA A 42 11.39 0.33 -6.02
N VAL A 43 10.30 0.77 -5.40
CA VAL A 43 10.13 0.68 -3.96
C VAL A 43 10.14 -0.81 -3.69
N ALA A 44 11.29 -1.32 -3.24
CA ALA A 44 11.32 -2.56 -2.48
C ALA A 44 10.42 -2.29 -1.28
N GLN A 45 9.14 -2.64 -1.44
CA GLN A 45 8.12 -2.48 -0.43
C GLN A 45 8.63 -3.23 0.80
N PRO A 46 8.84 -2.55 1.93
CA PRO A 46 9.35 -3.21 3.10
C PRO A 46 8.32 -4.27 3.50
N ALA A 47 8.70 -5.54 3.32
CA ALA A 47 8.04 -6.63 4.01
C ALA A 47 8.08 -6.32 5.51
N ALA A 48 6.94 -6.50 6.17
CA ALA A 48 6.74 -6.41 7.62
C ALA A 48 6.55 -5.01 8.24
N VAL A 49 5.38 -4.43 8.00
CA VAL A 49 4.50 -4.05 9.11
C VAL A 49 3.16 -4.71 8.79
N ALA A 50 2.65 -5.58 9.66
CA ALA A 50 1.36 -6.23 9.46
C ALA A 50 0.26 -5.15 9.48
N ALA A 51 0.00 -4.54 8.33
CA ALA A 51 -0.91 -3.42 8.22
C ALA A 51 -2.33 -3.94 8.38
N THR A 52 -2.99 -3.54 9.46
CA THR A 52 -4.44 -3.63 9.56
C THR A 52 -5.06 -2.93 8.35
N GLN A 53 -5.79 -3.67 7.52
CA GLN A 53 -6.38 -3.19 6.26
C GLN A 53 -7.88 -3.42 6.31
N ASN A 54 -8.63 -2.48 6.92
CA ASN A 54 -10.08 -2.57 7.02
C ASN A 54 -10.82 -2.13 5.74
N PHE A 55 -10.13 -1.57 4.74
CA PHE A 55 -10.72 -1.00 3.53
C PHE A 55 -11.90 -0.06 3.78
N GLY A 56 -11.87 0.70 4.87
CA GLY A 56 -12.92 1.67 5.22
C GLY A 56 -14.06 1.11 6.07
N LEU A 57 -14.00 -0.15 6.50
CA LEU A 57 -14.88 -0.64 7.54
C LEU A 57 -14.57 0.03 8.88
N THR A 58 -15.64 0.33 9.62
CA THR A 58 -15.54 0.62 11.06
C THR A 58 -15.11 -0.63 11.84
N ALA A 59 -14.66 -0.46 13.08
CA ALA A 59 -14.31 -1.60 13.93
C ALA A 59 -15.50 -2.54 14.17
N ALA A 60 -16.74 -2.02 14.21
CA ALA A 60 -17.93 -2.85 14.39
C ALA A 60 -18.19 -3.75 13.17
N GLU A 61 -18.13 -3.18 11.97
CA GLU A 61 -18.29 -3.91 10.70
C GLU A 61 -17.16 -4.92 10.51
N ALA A 62 -15.91 -4.53 10.80
CA ALA A 62 -14.77 -5.43 10.74
C ALA A 62 -14.90 -6.63 11.70
N ARG A 63 -15.52 -6.45 12.87
CA ARG A 63 -15.84 -7.57 13.78
C ARG A 63 -16.85 -8.54 13.18
N ASN A 64 -17.83 -8.06 12.42
CA ASN A 64 -18.77 -8.93 11.72
C ASN A 64 -18.05 -9.79 10.68
N VAL A 65 -17.13 -9.19 9.91
CA VAL A 65 -16.25 -9.94 9.00
C VAL A 65 -15.43 -11.00 9.75
N GLN A 66 -14.81 -10.63 10.88
CA GLN A 66 -14.03 -11.57 11.68
C GLN A 66 -14.87 -12.74 12.23
N ARG A 67 -16.12 -12.50 12.63
CA ARG A 67 -17.03 -13.58 13.05
C ARG A 67 -17.36 -14.53 11.91
N PHE A 68 -17.74 -13.99 10.75
CA PHE A 68 -17.93 -14.80 9.54
C PHE A 68 -16.69 -15.66 9.21
N LEU A 69 -15.50 -15.07 9.34
CA LEU A 69 -14.26 -15.80 9.12
C LEU A 69 -13.98 -16.86 10.18
N ALA A 70 -14.35 -16.63 11.44
CA ALA A 70 -14.20 -17.58 12.53
C ALA A 70 -15.13 -18.78 12.32
N ASP A 71 -16.39 -18.51 11.94
CA ASP A 71 -17.44 -19.51 11.79
C ASP A 71 -17.19 -20.44 10.60
N HIS A 72 -16.62 -19.92 9.50
CA HIS A 72 -16.56 -20.65 8.22
C HIS A 72 -15.15 -20.89 7.69
N TRP A 73 -14.15 -20.12 8.11
CA TRP A 73 -12.87 -20.04 7.40
C TRP A 73 -11.65 -20.28 8.29
N GLY A 74 -11.86 -20.76 9.53
CA GLY A 74 -10.78 -21.08 10.46
C GLY A 74 -9.95 -19.85 10.84
N TYR A 75 -10.61 -18.71 11.05
CA TYR A 75 -9.98 -17.56 11.69
C TYR A 75 -9.82 -17.83 13.19
N THR A 76 -8.58 -17.75 13.66
CA THR A 76 -8.20 -18.02 15.06
C THR A 76 -7.70 -16.77 15.80
N GLY A 77 -7.78 -15.60 15.15
CA GLY A 77 -7.41 -14.32 15.77
C GLY A 77 -8.54 -13.73 16.62
N GLY A 78 -8.26 -12.62 17.30
CA GLY A 78 -9.26 -11.91 18.10
C GLY A 78 -10.34 -11.24 17.24
N ILE A 79 -11.55 -11.12 17.79
CA ILE A 79 -12.64 -10.31 17.20
C ILE A 79 -12.49 -8.85 17.66
N ASP A 80 -11.41 -8.20 17.20
CA ASP A 80 -10.96 -6.87 17.65
C ASP A 80 -11.37 -5.72 16.72
N GLY A 81 -11.96 -6.03 15.56
CA GLY A 81 -12.35 -5.04 14.54
C GLY A 81 -11.18 -4.55 13.70
N GLN A 82 -10.05 -5.27 13.72
CA GLN A 82 -8.86 -4.99 12.92
C GLN A 82 -8.61 -6.17 11.98
N LEU A 83 -8.85 -5.95 10.68
CA LEU A 83 -8.53 -6.92 9.65
C LEU A 83 -7.01 -6.96 9.40
N GLY A 84 -6.31 -7.67 10.28
CA GLY A 84 -4.88 -7.96 10.17
C GLY A 84 -4.60 -9.24 9.38
N THR A 85 -3.34 -9.68 9.40
CA THR A 85 -2.83 -10.81 8.60
C THR A 85 -3.66 -12.08 8.77
N ASN A 86 -4.02 -12.46 10.00
CA ASN A 86 -4.80 -13.69 10.21
C ASN A 86 -6.22 -13.59 9.65
N SER A 87 -6.83 -12.39 9.72
CA SER A 87 -8.15 -12.13 9.12
C SER A 87 -8.06 -12.32 7.60
N TRP A 88 -7.04 -11.71 6.98
CA TRP A 88 -6.84 -11.82 5.54
C TRP A 88 -6.46 -13.21 5.08
N LYS A 89 -5.69 -13.99 5.85
CA LYS A 89 -5.44 -15.41 5.54
C LYS A 89 -6.73 -16.22 5.52
N ALA A 90 -7.59 -16.05 6.51
CA ALA A 90 -8.89 -16.72 6.53
C ALA A 90 -9.76 -16.27 5.34
N PHE A 91 -9.76 -14.97 5.05
CA PHE A 91 -10.50 -14.43 3.91
C PHE A 91 -9.97 -14.95 2.57
N GLN A 92 -8.65 -15.06 2.40
CA GLN A 92 -8.03 -15.62 1.20
C GLN A 92 -8.41 -17.10 1.00
N ARG A 93 -8.62 -17.89 2.06
CA ARG A 93 -9.14 -19.27 1.92
C ARG A 93 -10.56 -19.27 1.35
N CYS A 94 -11.41 -18.35 1.81
CA CYS A 94 -12.74 -18.13 1.22
C CYS A 94 -12.64 -17.80 -0.27
N LEU A 95 -11.78 -16.83 -0.59
CA LEU A 95 -11.56 -16.37 -1.95
C LEU A 95 -10.95 -17.45 -2.86
N ALA A 96 -10.09 -18.31 -2.32
CA ALA A 96 -9.49 -19.41 -3.06
C ALA A 96 -10.52 -20.49 -3.38
N THR A 97 -11.42 -20.76 -2.42
CA THR A 97 -12.44 -21.80 -2.56
C THR A 97 -13.50 -21.42 -3.58
N TYR A 98 -13.97 -20.17 -3.58
CA TYR A 98 -15.17 -19.78 -4.35
C TYR A 98 -14.96 -18.69 -5.39
N TRP A 99 -13.88 -17.90 -5.28
CA TRP A 99 -13.74 -16.65 -6.04
C TRP A 99 -12.47 -16.60 -6.89
N GLY A 100 -11.87 -17.76 -7.15
CA GLY A 100 -10.75 -17.92 -8.07
C GLY A 100 -9.48 -17.18 -7.63
N TYR A 101 -9.26 -17.05 -6.32
CA TYR A 101 -7.95 -16.62 -5.81
C TYR A 101 -6.96 -17.79 -5.89
N THR A 102 -5.82 -17.57 -6.54
CA THR A 102 -4.85 -18.65 -6.86
C THR A 102 -3.44 -18.34 -6.34
N ASP A 103 -3.24 -17.20 -5.69
CA ASP A 103 -1.97 -16.83 -5.07
C ASP A 103 -1.83 -17.46 -3.68
N ALA A 104 -0.67 -17.23 -3.05
CA ALA A 104 -0.37 -17.74 -1.71
C ALA A 104 -1.28 -17.12 -0.63
N ILE A 105 -1.66 -17.92 0.36
CA ILE A 105 -2.38 -17.45 1.55
C ILE A 105 -1.40 -16.73 2.50
N ASP A 106 -1.02 -15.51 2.14
CA ASP A 106 0.00 -14.70 2.83
C ASP A 106 -0.58 -13.73 3.88
N GLY A 107 -1.89 -13.44 3.81
CA GLY A 107 -2.57 -12.47 4.66
C GLY A 107 -2.34 -11.02 4.26
N ASP A 108 -1.78 -10.77 3.09
CA ASP A 108 -1.72 -9.44 2.48
C ASP A 108 -2.85 -9.30 1.44
N PRO A 109 -3.77 -8.33 1.59
CA PRO A 109 -4.79 -8.09 0.58
C PRO A 109 -4.24 -7.34 -0.64
N GLY A 110 -3.29 -7.95 -1.34
CA GLY A 110 -2.75 -7.46 -2.60
C GLY A 110 -3.76 -7.49 -3.76
N PRO A 111 -3.35 -7.06 -4.96
CA PRO A 111 -4.25 -6.87 -6.09
C PRO A 111 -5.07 -8.11 -6.47
N ASN A 112 -4.50 -9.31 -6.40
CA ASN A 112 -5.22 -10.55 -6.73
C ASN A 112 -6.22 -10.94 -5.64
N THR A 113 -5.92 -10.68 -4.37
CA THR A 113 -6.90 -10.80 -3.27
C THR A 113 -8.07 -9.85 -3.51
N ILE A 114 -7.78 -8.60 -3.89
CA ILE A 114 -8.82 -7.60 -4.19
C ILE A 114 -9.65 -8.00 -5.40
N LYS A 115 -9.06 -8.53 -6.48
CA LYS A 115 -9.82 -9.03 -7.64
C LYS A 115 -10.79 -10.14 -7.25
N ALA A 116 -10.35 -11.08 -6.42
CA ALA A 116 -11.22 -12.15 -5.92
C ALA A 116 -12.32 -11.60 -5.01
N LEU A 117 -11.98 -10.66 -4.13
CA LEU A 117 -12.96 -9.93 -3.31
C LEU A 117 -13.98 -9.20 -4.18
N GLN A 118 -13.55 -8.51 -5.24
CA GLN A 118 -14.46 -7.81 -6.16
C GLN A 118 -15.41 -8.79 -6.86
N ARG A 119 -14.99 -10.01 -7.18
CA ARG A 119 -15.89 -11.05 -7.72
C ARG A 119 -16.96 -11.46 -6.70
N LEU A 120 -16.56 -11.72 -5.45
CA LEU A 120 -17.49 -11.97 -4.34
C LEU A 120 -18.49 -10.82 -4.19
N LEU A 121 -17.99 -9.58 -4.17
CA LEU A 121 -18.82 -8.40 -3.97
C LEU A 121 -19.75 -8.11 -5.15
N LYS A 122 -19.33 -8.47 -6.36
CA LYS A 122 -20.13 -8.31 -7.57
C LYS A 122 -21.29 -9.29 -7.63
N ASP A 123 -21.05 -10.50 -7.16
CA ASP A 123 -22.05 -11.56 -7.11
C ASP A 123 -23.22 -11.22 -6.17
N SER A 124 -22.91 -10.79 -4.93
CA SER A 124 -23.93 -10.72 -3.87
C SER A 124 -24.05 -9.36 -3.16
N TYR A 125 -23.16 -8.40 -3.39
CA TYR A 125 -23.08 -7.15 -2.57
C TYR A 125 -23.12 -5.85 -3.39
N GLY A 126 -23.62 -5.93 -4.62
CA GLY A 126 -23.93 -4.77 -5.47
C GLY A 126 -22.70 -4.02 -5.97
N TYR A 127 -21.53 -4.68 -6.06
CA TYR A 127 -20.37 -4.08 -6.71
C TYR A 127 -20.54 -4.09 -8.24
N THR A 128 -20.65 -2.91 -8.86
CA THR A 128 -20.86 -2.77 -10.31
C THR A 128 -19.58 -2.41 -11.08
N GLY A 129 -18.47 -2.20 -10.38
CA GLY A 129 -17.19 -1.80 -10.96
C GLY A 129 -16.47 -2.91 -11.73
N ALA A 130 -15.27 -2.55 -12.23
CA ALA A 130 -14.37 -3.47 -12.90
C ALA A 130 -13.63 -4.36 -11.89
N ILE A 131 -13.21 -5.56 -12.32
CA ILE A 131 -12.35 -6.43 -11.52
C ILE A 131 -10.89 -6.03 -11.76
N ASP A 132 -10.48 -4.91 -11.18
CA ASP A 132 -9.19 -4.25 -11.42
C ASP A 132 -8.14 -4.51 -10.32
N GLY A 133 -8.54 -5.07 -9.17
CA GLY A 133 -7.64 -5.29 -8.04
C GLY A 133 -7.36 -4.04 -7.22
N ILE A 134 -8.16 -2.98 -7.40
CA ILE A 134 -8.05 -1.73 -6.64
C ILE A 134 -9.23 -1.64 -5.67
N ALA A 135 -8.93 -1.47 -4.38
CA ALA A 135 -9.93 -1.27 -3.34
C ALA A 135 -10.46 0.19 -3.36
N GLY A 136 -10.99 0.62 -4.51
CA GLY A 136 -11.59 1.94 -4.70
C GLY A 136 -12.91 2.12 -3.95
N SER A 137 -13.52 3.30 -4.07
CA SER A 137 -14.76 3.66 -3.36
C SER A 137 -15.89 2.64 -3.56
N GLY A 138 -16.07 2.14 -4.79
CA GLY A 138 -17.06 1.11 -5.09
C GLY A 138 -16.80 -0.22 -4.37
N THR A 139 -15.57 -0.70 -4.38
CA THR A 139 -15.16 -1.95 -3.70
C THR A 139 -15.38 -1.81 -2.20
N ARG A 140 -14.96 -0.69 -1.61
CA ARG A 140 -15.10 -0.39 -0.19
C ARG A 140 -16.57 -0.28 0.24
N ALA A 141 -17.41 0.36 -0.57
CA ALA A 141 -18.84 0.47 -0.31
C ALA A 141 -19.55 -0.89 -0.35
N ALA A 142 -19.22 -1.74 -1.32
CA ALA A 142 -19.76 -3.10 -1.39
C ALA A 142 -19.23 -3.98 -0.24
N PHE A 143 -17.95 -3.84 0.13
CA PHE A 143 -17.38 -4.53 1.27
C PHE A 143 -18.04 -4.14 2.60
N LYS A 144 -18.45 -2.87 2.72
CA LYS A 144 -19.28 -2.41 3.84
C LYS A 144 -20.63 -3.12 3.92
N ARG A 145 -21.27 -3.39 2.78
CA ARG A 145 -22.53 -4.16 2.73
C ARG A 145 -22.32 -5.62 3.09
N PHE A 146 -21.19 -6.20 2.70
CA PHE A 146 -20.79 -7.52 3.16
C PHE A 146 -20.63 -7.60 4.68
N ALA A 147 -20.15 -6.52 5.29
CA ALA A 147 -19.85 -6.44 6.72
C ALA A 147 -21.02 -5.94 7.60
N ALA A 148 -22.19 -5.67 7.00
CA ALA A 148 -23.38 -5.20 7.70
C ALA A 148 -24.08 -6.36 8.41
#